data_AF-A0A8C8YVA7-F1
#
_entry.id   AF-A0A8C8YVA7-F1
#
_cell.length_a   1.000
_cell.length_b   1.000
_cell.length_c   1.000
_cell.angle_alpha   90.00
_cell.angle_beta   90.00
_cell.angle_gamma   90.00
#
_symmetry.space_group_name_H-M   'P 1'
#
loop_
_entity.id
_entity.type
_entity.pdbx_description
1 polymer ?
#
loop_
_entity_poly.entity_id
_entity_poly.type
_entity_poly.pdbx_seq_one_letter_code
_entity_poly.pdbx_strand_id
1 'polypeptide(L)' 'MDLSAVSVQEVQNVLNAMQKILECPICLELIKEPVSTKCDHIFCKVLLCCSGLSPVA' A
#
# COMPACT_ATOMS: atom_id res chain seq x y z
N MET A 1 7.17 32.52 -10.56
CA MET A 1 6.81 31.59 -9.47
C MET A 1 6.76 30.15 -9.99
N ASP A 2 7.66 29.77 -10.91
CA ASP A 2 7.62 28.47 -11.61
C ASP A 2 8.62 27.45 -11.07
N LEU A 3 9.71 27.94 -10.45
CA LEU A 3 10.73 27.07 -9.84
C LEU A 3 10.18 26.27 -8.65
N SER A 4 9.19 26.81 -7.95
CA SER A 4 8.50 26.14 -6.83
C SER A 4 7.52 25.05 -7.29
N ALA A 5 7.01 25.10 -8.52
CA ALA A 5 6.08 24.09 -9.02
C ALA A 5 6.83 22.79 -9.42
N VAL A 6 8.02 22.93 -10.01
CA VAL A 6 8.88 21.81 -10.39
C VAL A 6 9.34 21.02 -9.15
N SER A 7 9.76 21.72 -8.09
CA SER A 7 10.17 21.06 -6.84
C SER A 7 9.02 20.36 -6.13
N VAL A 8 7.80 20.93 -6.16
CA VAL A 8 6.60 20.28 -5.59
C VAL A 8 6.24 19.01 -6.35
N GLN A 9 6.35 19.01 -7.69
CA GLN A 9 6.05 17.83 -8.50
C GLN A 9 7.00 16.66 -8.20
N GLU A 10 8.28 16.95 -8.00
CA GLU A 10 9.29 15.94 -7.70
C GLU A 10 9.07 15.30 -6.32
N VAL A 11 8.75 16.13 -5.31
CA VAL A 11 8.34 15.65 -3.98
C VAL A 11 7.07 14.81 -4.07
N GLN A 12 6.07 15.23 -4.84
CA GLN A 12 4.82 14.48 -5.01
C GLN A 12 5.06 13.11 -5.65
N ASN A 13 5.95 13.03 -6.64
CA ASN A 13 6.31 11.76 -7.27
C ASN A 13 6.98 10.79 -6.29
N VAL A 14 7.88 11.30 -5.46
CA VAL A 14 8.55 10.52 -4.41
C VAL A 14 7.56 10.03 -3.35
N LEU A 15 6.64 10.89 -2.91
CA LEU A 15 5.58 10.53 -1.97
C LEU A 15 4.63 9.47 -2.55
N ASN A 16 4.23 9.61 -3.82
CA ASN A 16 3.39 8.63 -4.50
C ASN A 16 4.09 7.27 -4.64
N ALA A 17 5.39 7.27 -4.93
CA ALA A 17 6.18 6.04 -4.99
C ALA A 17 6.26 5.35 -3.62
N MET A 18 6.46 6.12 -2.54
CA MET A 18 6.44 5.59 -1.17
C MET A 18 5.08 5.03 -0.77
N GLN A 19 3.99 5.69 -1.15
CA GLN A 19 2.63 5.24 -0.81
C GLN A 19 2.34 3.83 -1.36
N LYS A 20 2.77 3.54 -2.59
CA LYS A 20 2.59 2.23 -3.23
C LYS A 20 3.32 1.09 -2.50
N ILE A 21 4.40 1.38 -1.77
CA ILE A 21 5.12 0.39 -0.98
C ILE A 21 4.32 -0.02 0.27
N LEU A 22 3.45 0.87 0.74
CA LEU A 22 2.59 0.66 1.91
C LEU A 22 1.20 0.16 1.54
N GLU A 23 0.96 -0.14 0.26
CA GLU A 23 -0.28 -0.75 -0.21
C GLU A 23 -0.22 -2.27 -0.02
N CYS A 24 -1.34 -2.83 0.43
CA CYS A 24 -1.49 -4.28 0.52
C CYS A 24 -1.67 -4.84 -0.89
N PRO A 25 -0.86 -5.82 -1.33
CA PRO A 25 -0.96 -6.40 -2.67
C PRO A 25 -2.28 -7.15 -2.91
N ILE A 26 -3.07 -7.39 -1.87
CA ILE A 26 -4.37 -8.07 -1.95
C ILE A 26 -5.52 -7.06 -2.07
N CYS A 27 -5.59 -6.07 -1.18
CA CYS A 27 -6.72 -5.13 -1.16
C CYS A 27 -6.47 -3.83 -1.93
N LEU A 28 -5.23 -3.59 -2.42
CA LEU A 28 -4.82 -2.37 -3.12
C LEU A 28 -5.15 -1.07 -2.34
N GLU A 29 -5.24 -1.18 -1.02
CA GLU A 29 -5.40 -0.09 -0.08
C GLU A 29 -4.19 -0.01 0.84
N LEU A 30 -4.01 1.13 1.51
CA LEU A 30 -3.01 1.32 2.55
C LEU A 30 -3.14 0.23 3.63
N ILE A 31 -2.02 -0.42 3.98
CA ILE A 31 -2.01 -1.51 4.95
C ILE A 31 -2.55 -1.04 6.31
N LYS A 32 -3.62 -1.68 6.77
CA LYS A 32 -4.20 -1.51 8.11
C LYS A 32 -3.97 -2.78 8.90
N GLU A 33 -3.40 -2.65 10.09
CA GLU A 33 -3.00 -3.77 10.96
C GLU A 33 -2.12 -4.81 10.21
N PRO A 34 -0.83 -4.54 9.98
CA PRO A 34 0.05 -5.44 9.23
C PRO A 34 0.22 -6.79 9.93
N VAL A 35 0.08 -7.87 9.16
CA VAL A 35 0.36 -9.24 9.58
C VAL A 35 1.51 -9.78 8.74
N SER A 36 2.58 -10.24 9.40
CA SER A 36 3.66 -10.96 8.74
C SER A 36 3.30 -12.43 8.53
N THR A 37 3.55 -12.92 7.33
CA THR A 37 3.40 -14.34 6.98
C THR A 37 4.72 -15.08 7.20
N LYS A 38 4.67 -16.42 7.21
CA LYS A 38 5.88 -17.26 7.32
C LYS A 38 6.86 -17.11 6.16
N CYS A 39 6.42 -16.53 5.04
CA CYS A 39 7.24 -16.20 3.89
C CYS A 39 7.70 -14.73 3.89
N ASP A 40 7.64 -14.06 5.04
CA ASP A 40 8.08 -12.68 5.27
C ASP A 40 7.35 -11.60 4.44
N HIS A 41 6.22 -11.94 3.83
CA HIS A 41 5.33 -10.96 3.19
C HIS A 41 4.37 -10.35 4.23
N ILE A 42 4.11 -9.04 4.09
CA ILE A 42 3.23 -8.26 4.96
C ILE A 42 1.91 -7.99 4.24
N PHE A 43 0.79 -8.26 4.91
CA PHE A 43 -0.56 -8.01 4.40
C PHE A 43 -1.44 -7.35 5.47
N CYS A 44 -2.62 -6.85 5.08
CA CYS A 44 -3.63 -6.40 6.05
C CYS A 44 -4.17 -7.57 6.88
N LYS A 45 -4.48 -7.30 8.15
CA LYS A 45 -5.25 -8.23 8.98
C LYS A 45 -6.60 -8.50 8.31
N VAL A 46 -6.92 -9.78 8.16
CA VAL A 46 -8.10 -10.30 7.45
C VAL A 46 -9.37 -10.12 8.29
N LEU A 47 -9.72 -8.89 8.66
CA LEU A 47 -11.00 -8.60 9.33
C LEU A 47 -12.08 -8.12 8.35
N LEU A 48 -11.67 -7.61 7.17
CA LEU A 48 -12.59 -7.01 6.18
C LEU A 48 -12.45 -7.62 4.77
N CYS A 49 -11.37 -8.37 4.49
CA CYS A 49 -11.05 -8.81 3.12
C CYS A 49 -11.77 -10.10 2.68
N CYS A 50 -12.33 -10.88 3.63
CA CYS A 50 -12.94 -12.19 3.36
C CYS A 50 -14.45 -12.27 3.67
N SER A 51 -15.22 -11.20 3.49
CA SER A 51 -16.69 -11.37 3.40
C SER A 51 -17.12 -12.06 2.10
N GLY A 52 -16.21 -12.38 1.18
CA GLY A 52 -16.59 -12.97 -0.11
C GLY A 52 -15.53 -13.67 -0.97
N LEU A 53 -14.28 -13.88 -0.56
CA LEU A 53 -13.34 -14.68 -1.37
C LEU A 53 -12.70 -15.83 -0.61
N SER A 54 -12.99 -17.01 -1.16
CA SER A 54 -12.40 -18.34 -0.97
C SER A 54 -10.90 -18.31 -0.64
N PRO A 55 -10.43 -19.23 0.22
CA PRO A 55 -9.00 -19.43 0.42
C PRO A 55 -8.42 -19.95 -0.90
N VAL A 56 -7.72 -19.10 -1.64
CA VAL A 56 -6.88 -19.58 -2.73
C VAL A 56 -5.57 -20.07 -2.12
N ALA A 57 -5.44 -21.39 -2.19
CA ALA A 57 -4.25 -22.22 -2.36
C ALA A 57 -2.95 -21.78 -1.68
#